data_AF-A0A7W1B1D2-F1
#
_entry.id   AF-A0A7W1B1D2-F1
#
_cell.length_a   1.000
_cell.length_b   1.000
_cell.length_c   1.000
_cell.angle_alpha   90.00
_cell.angle_beta   90.00
_cell.angle_gamma   90.00
#
_symmetry.space_group_name_H-M   'P 1'
#
loop_
_entity.id
_entity.type
_entity.pdbx_description
1 polymer ?
#
loop_
_entity_poly.entity_id
_entity_poly.type
_entity_poly.pdbx_seq_one_letter_code
_entity_poly.pdbx_strand_id
1 'polypeptide(L)'
;VVAGAYAAGVPIFVGTDAGGGIDHGLAAEEMLLLHEQAGMSPVDVLAAASWKAREWLGFGTLTEGGPADLVAYERDPRVDLSVVREPSRIILRGRVVR
;
A
#
# COMPACT_ATOMS: atom_id res chain seq x y z
N VAL A 1 -10.28 11.54 -12.33
CA VAL A 1 -11.03 10.25 -12.45
C VAL A 1 -11.02 9.49 -11.13
N VAL A 2 -9.85 9.13 -10.59
CA VAL A 2 -9.75 8.36 -9.33
C VAL A 2 -10.49 9.02 -8.16
N ALA A 3 -10.32 10.34 -7.95
CA ALA A 3 -11.06 11.08 -6.91
C ALA A 3 -12.58 10.90 -6.99
N GLY A 4 -13.14 10.93 -8.21
CA GLY A 4 -14.58 10.75 -8.44
C GLY A 4 -15.04 9.31 -8.17
N ALA A 5 -14.23 8.32 -8.55
CA ALA A 5 -14.52 6.91 -8.24
C ALA A 5 -14.48 6.64 -6.73
N TYR A 6 -13.46 7.18 -6.05
CA TYR A 6 -13.34 7.09 -4.60
C TYR A 6 -14.53 7.75 -3.88
N ALA A 7 -14.91 8.97 -4.29
CA ALA A 7 -16.09 9.66 -3.75
C ALA A 7 -17.41 8.90 -4.00
N ALA A 8 -17.48 8.11 -5.08
CA ALA A 8 -18.62 7.25 -5.40
C ALA A 8 -18.60 5.91 -4.65
N GLY A 9 -17.61 5.64 -3.79
CA GLY A 9 -17.49 4.39 -3.03
C GLY A 9 -16.96 3.21 -3.84
N VAL A 10 -16.39 3.44 -5.02
CA VAL A 10 -15.73 2.39 -5.80
C VAL A 10 -14.44 1.96 -5.08
N PRO A 11 -14.18 0.66 -4.88
CA PRO A 11 -12.91 0.19 -4.32
C PRO A 11 -11.72 0.60 -5.18
N ILE A 12 -10.71 1.20 -4.56
CA ILE A 12 -9.44 1.61 -5.19
C ILE A 12 -8.30 0.81 -4.56
N PHE A 13 -7.35 0.36 -5.39
CA PHE A 13 -6.16 -0.38 -5.00
C PHE A 13 -4.91 0.27 -5.60
N VAL A 14 -3.75 0.12 -4.94
CA VAL A 14 -2.48 0.69 -5.42
C VAL A 14 -1.94 -0.13 -6.59
N GLY A 15 -1.62 0.54 -7.70
CA GLY A 15 -0.99 -0.08 -8.87
C GLY A 15 -0.26 0.95 -9.71
N THR A 16 1.01 0.68 -10.05
CA THR A 16 1.90 1.67 -10.69
C THR A 16 2.07 1.48 -12.19
N ASP A 17 1.57 0.37 -12.74
CA ASP A 17 1.85 -0.07 -14.13
C ASP A 17 3.37 -0.20 -14.45
N ALA A 18 4.18 -0.47 -13.42
CA ALA A 18 5.64 -0.59 -13.56
C ALA A 18 6.04 -1.81 -14.41
N GLY A 19 7.07 -1.65 -15.25
CA GLY A 19 7.61 -2.68 -16.13
C GLY A 19 7.27 -2.52 -17.62
N GLY A 20 6.29 -1.68 -17.98
CA GLY A 20 5.92 -1.38 -19.38
C GLY A 20 6.54 -0.11 -19.97
N GLY A 21 7.29 0.65 -19.16
CA GLY A 21 7.78 2.00 -19.46
C GLY A 21 7.91 2.89 -18.22
N ILE A 22 7.34 2.43 -17.11
CA ILE A 22 7.46 3.01 -15.78
C ILE A 22 8.44 2.18 -14.95
N ASP A 23 9.31 2.85 -14.18
CA ASP A 23 10.30 2.21 -13.33
C ASP A 23 9.68 1.39 -12.19
N HIS A 24 10.35 0.32 -11.79
CA HIS A 24 9.98 -0.44 -10.60
C HIS A 24 10.30 0.33 -9.31
N GLY A 25 9.59 -0.02 -8.23
CA GLY A 25 9.82 0.56 -6.90
C GLY A 25 8.97 1.80 -6.58
N LEU A 26 8.04 2.18 -7.45
CA LEU A 26 7.24 3.41 -7.31
C LEU A 26 5.94 3.25 -6.50
N ALA A 27 5.73 2.11 -5.82
CA ALA A 27 4.50 1.87 -5.07
C ALA A 27 4.24 2.93 -3.98
N ALA A 28 5.30 3.37 -3.30
CA ALA A 28 5.22 4.44 -2.30
C ALA A 28 4.80 5.80 -2.91
N GLU A 29 5.25 6.10 -4.13
CA GLU A 29 4.86 7.33 -4.82
C GLU A 29 3.39 7.28 -5.25
N GLU A 30 2.93 6.15 -5.76
CA GLU A 30 1.52 5.96 -6.12
C GLU A 30 0.60 6.10 -4.91
N MET A 31 0.99 5.56 -3.75
CA MET A 31 0.26 5.78 -2.49
C MET A 31 0.08 7.27 -2.17
N LEU A 32 1.12 8.07 -2.38
CA LEU A 32 1.07 9.50 -2.08
C LEU A 32 0.27 10.27 -3.13
N LEU A 33 0.35 9.89 -4.40
CA LEU A 33 -0.52 10.43 -5.44
C LEU A 33 -2.01 10.15 -5.15
N LEU A 34 -2.35 8.95 -4.69
CA LEU A 34 -3.73 8.64 -4.28
C LEU A 34 -4.19 9.48 -3.09
N HIS A 35 -3.31 9.74 -2.12
CA HIS A 35 -3.62 10.63 -1.01
C HIS A 35 -3.83 12.08 -1.47
N GLU A 36 -2.85 12.64 -2.16
CA GLU A 36 -2.77 14.06 -2.51
C GLU A 36 -3.74 14.45 -3.64
N GLN A 37 -3.86 13.60 -4.66
CA GLN A 37 -4.63 13.90 -5.87
C GLN A 37 -6.03 13.28 -5.86
N ALA A 38 -6.21 12.11 -5.23
CA ALA A 38 -7.52 11.47 -5.12
C ALA A 38 -8.24 11.73 -3.79
N GLY A 39 -7.57 12.35 -2.81
CA GLY A 39 -8.16 12.69 -1.52
C GLY A 39 -8.43 11.48 -0.62
N MET A 40 -7.79 10.34 -0.89
CA MET A 40 -7.92 9.16 -0.04
C MET A 40 -7.30 9.40 1.32
N SER A 41 -7.92 8.92 2.39
CA SER A 41 -7.32 9.03 3.73
C SER A 41 -6.03 8.20 3.82
N PRO A 42 -5.05 8.53 4.68
CA PRO A 42 -3.86 7.71 4.86
C PRO A 42 -4.19 6.25 5.19
N VAL A 43 -5.23 6.01 6.01
CA VAL A 43 -5.68 4.66 6.36
C VAL A 43 -6.25 3.93 5.14
N ASP A 44 -7.01 4.61 4.28
CA ASP A 44 -7.56 3.99 3.08
C ASP A 44 -6.48 3.67 2.04
N VAL A 45 -5.47 4.53 1.90
CA VAL A 45 -4.32 4.25 1.05
C VAL A 45 -3.53 3.05 1.57
N LEU A 46 -3.26 2.99 2.88
CA LEU A 46 -2.59 1.84 3.50
C LEU A 46 -3.39 0.56 3.29
N ALA A 47 -4.72 0.62 3.43
CA ALA A 47 -5.60 -0.51 3.18
C ALA A 47 -5.52 -0.99 1.72
N ALA A 48 -5.59 -0.04 0.78
CA ALA A 48 -5.50 -0.25 -0.66
C ALA A 48 -4.14 -0.80 -1.12
N ALA A 49 -3.07 -0.53 -0.36
CA ALA A 49 -1.73 -1.05 -0.60
C ALA A 49 -1.45 -2.40 0.08
N SER A 50 -2.32 -2.83 1.00
CA SER A 50 -2.06 -3.99 1.86
C SER A 50 -3.29 -4.89 2.05
N TRP A 51 -3.99 -4.81 3.17
CA TRP A 51 -4.97 -5.83 3.57
C TRP A 51 -6.18 -5.89 2.65
N LYS A 52 -6.73 -4.77 2.15
CA LYS A 52 -7.85 -4.79 1.20
C LYS A 52 -7.41 -5.34 -0.16
N ALA A 53 -6.21 -4.98 -0.63
CA ALA A 53 -5.68 -5.52 -1.89
C ALA A 53 -5.43 -7.03 -1.80
N ARG A 54 -4.89 -7.51 -0.68
CA ARG A 54 -4.70 -8.94 -0.43
C ARG A 54 -6.02 -9.68 -0.46
N GLU A 55 -7.02 -9.19 0.27
CA GLU A 55 -8.36 -9.77 0.28
C GLU A 55 -8.97 -9.81 -1.14
N TRP A 56 -8.88 -8.71 -1.90
CA TRP A 56 -9.37 -8.65 -3.28
C TRP A 56 -8.67 -9.65 -4.22
N LEU A 57 -7.38 -9.86 -4.04
CA LEU A 57 -6.58 -10.85 -4.77
C LEU A 57 -6.82 -12.30 -4.30
N GLY A 58 -7.70 -12.53 -3.32
CA GLY A 58 -7.96 -13.86 -2.76
C GLY A 58 -6.88 -14.37 -1.81
N PHE A 59 -5.99 -13.49 -1.34
CA PHE A 59 -5.02 -13.81 -0.29
C PHE A 59 -5.58 -13.44 1.09
N GLY A 60 -5.28 -14.27 2.09
CA GLY A 60 -5.49 -13.90 3.48
C GLY A 60 -4.65 -12.68 3.89
N THR A 61 -5.11 -11.96 4.91
CA THR A 61 -4.39 -10.85 5.55
C THR A 61 -3.36 -11.39 6.57
N LEU A 62 -3.06 -10.61 7.62
CA LEU A 62 -2.26 -11.09 8.74
C LEU A 62 -3.11 -12.02 9.62
N THR A 63 -2.92 -13.32 9.47
CA THR A 63 -3.61 -14.37 10.23
C THR A 63 -2.61 -15.36 10.81
N GLU A 64 -2.98 -16.04 11.89
CA GLU A 64 -2.17 -17.14 12.43
C GLU A 64 -1.95 -18.23 11.36
N GLY A 65 -0.72 -18.75 11.28
CA GLY A 65 -0.31 -19.71 10.25
C GLY A 65 -0.14 -19.13 8.83
N GLY A 66 -0.46 -17.85 8.61
CA GLY A 66 -0.26 -17.16 7.34
C GLY A 66 1.20 -16.76 7.07
N PRO A 67 1.53 -16.32 5.83
CA PRO A 67 2.86 -15.84 5.52
C PRO A 67 3.19 -14.57 6.31
N ALA A 68 4.38 -14.53 6.91
CA ALA A 68 4.90 -13.34 7.59
C ALA A 68 5.49 -12.36 6.57
N ASP A 69 4.61 -11.73 5.79
CA ASP A 69 4.91 -10.65 4.85
C ASP A 69 4.57 -9.31 5.51
N LEU A 70 5.60 -8.56 5.94
CA LEU A 70 5.43 -7.36 6.75
C LEU A 70 6.37 -6.25 6.27
N VAL A 71 5.89 -5.01 6.37
CA VAL A 71 6.71 -3.80 6.23
C VAL A 71 6.53 -3.01 7.52
N ALA A 72 7.65 -2.60 8.13
CA ALA A 72 7.65 -1.83 9.36
C ALA A 72 8.24 -0.44 9.14
N TYR A 73 7.75 0.52 9.91
CA TYR A 73 8.10 1.93 9.83
C TYR A 73 8.39 2.46 11.24
N GLU A 74 9.39 3.34 11.37
CA GLU A 74 9.72 3.98 12.66
C GLU A 74 8.65 5.00 13.10
N ARG A 75 7.94 5.57 12.12
CA ARG A 75 6.90 6.58 12.32
C ARG A 75 5.57 6.03 11.82
N ASP A 76 4.48 6.47 12.44
CA ASP A 76 3.13 6.00 12.10
C ASP A 76 2.68 6.54 10.73
N PRO A 77 2.54 5.69 9.69
CA PRO A 77 2.15 6.14 8.37
C PRO A 77 0.69 6.60 8.27
N ARG A 78 -0.12 6.38 9.33
CA ARG A 78 -1.49 6.92 9.42
C ARG A 78 -1.50 8.40 9.75
N VAL A 79 -0.42 8.91 10.36
CA VAL A 79 -0.24 10.31 10.73
C VAL A 79 0.58 11.04 9.66
N ASP A 80 1.66 10.43 9.20
CA ASP A 80 2.54 10.95 8.14
C ASP A 80 2.75 9.87 7.08
N LEU A 81 1.95 9.92 6.01
CA LEU A 81 2.00 8.93 4.95
C LEU A 81 3.33 8.95 4.18
N SER A 82 4.10 10.05 4.21
CA SER A 82 5.37 10.14 3.46
C SER A 82 6.40 9.09 3.89
N VAL A 83 6.25 8.58 5.12
CA VAL A 83 7.07 7.52 5.72
C VAL A 83 7.05 6.23 4.91
N VAL A 84 6.04 6.00 4.07
CA VAL A 84 5.94 4.77 3.25
C VAL A 84 7.10 4.61 2.26
N ARG A 85 7.83 5.70 1.96
CA ARG A 85 9.08 5.70 1.16
C ARG A 85 10.25 5.07 1.89
N GLU A 86 10.23 5.04 3.22
CA GLU A 86 11.39 4.72 4.07
C GLU A 86 11.03 3.62 5.07
N PRO A 87 10.73 2.39 4.60
CA PRO A 87 10.54 1.27 5.50
C PRO A 87 11.82 0.98 6.29
N SER A 88 11.67 0.82 7.60
CA SER A 88 12.78 0.46 8.48
C SER A 88 13.05 -1.03 8.47
N ARG A 89 12.03 -1.86 8.22
CA ARG A 89 12.20 -3.30 7.95
C ARG A 89 11.27 -3.80 6.87
N ILE A 90 11.75 -4.77 6.10
CA ILE A 90 10.94 -5.55 5.15
C ILE A 90 11.16 -7.02 5.47
N ILE A 91 10.05 -7.72 5.73
CA ILE A 91 10.03 -9.15 6.05
C ILE A 91 9.21 -9.83 4.97
N LEU A 92 9.80 -10.80 4.29
CA LEU A 92 9.14 -11.60 3.26
C LEU A 92 9.17 -13.05 3.69
N ARG A 93 7.99 -13.66 3.87
CA ARG A 93 7.83 -15.06 4.32
C ARG A 93 8.67 -15.38 5.57
N GLY A 94 8.68 -14.45 6.53
CA GLY A 94 9.41 -14.58 7.80
C GLY A 94 10.91 -14.32 7.72
N ARG A 95 11.45 -13.93 6.57
CA ARG A 95 12.86 -13.54 6.41
C ARG A 95 12.99 -12.02 6.30
N VAL A 96 13.86 -11.44 7.13
CA VAL A 96 14.24 -10.03 7.00
C VAL A 96 15.07 -9.87 5.74
N VAL A 97 14.61 -9.04 4.80
CA VAL A 97 15.31 -8.73 3.54
C VAL A 97 15.87 -7.30 3.52
N ARG A 98 15.37 -6.45 4.43
CA ARG A 98 15.87 -5.11 4.74
C ARG A 98 15.55 -4.77 6.18
#